data_AF-A0A7S1WVV8-F1
#
_entry.id   AF-A0A7S1WVV8-F1
#
_cell.length_a   1.000
_cell.length_b   1.000
_cell.length_c   1.000
_cell.angle_alpha   90.00
_cell.angle_beta   90.00
_cell.angle_gamma   90.00
#
_symmetry.space_group_name_H-M   'P 1'
#
loop_
_entity.id
_entity.type
_entity.pdbx_description
1 polymer ?
#
loop_
_entity_poly.entity_id
_entity_poly.type
_entity_poly.pdbx_seq_one_letter_code
_entity_poly.pdbx_strand_id
1 'polypeptide(L)'
;PQPRQAGPGNAAAMLKTVLSRRGSQESLAPLDEHGAKTGHFITRMQMSFNRLIFGSANRSLEEERVEDMAAIIRTYRGMADIDTEEAPASYFVDGLVFNLTMALFVIANAVVICIEVDTTDVNKPPEWYWLIPEGIAAFVFLAEVLLKMCCHGWRWMFTDAWHFTMFLIALCVLVDAAVFGPLKITLCLKAASLLRVLGLVRLRHSFR
;
A
#
# COMPACT_ATOMS: atom_id res chain seq x y z
N PRO A 1 -19.18 -68.34 -27.24
CA PRO A 1 -19.23 -66.88 -27.05
C PRO A 1 -17.81 -66.30 -26.88
N GLN A 2 -17.24 -65.80 -27.97
CA GLN A 2 -15.89 -65.20 -27.99
C GLN A 2 -15.95 -63.71 -27.59
N PRO A 3 -14.97 -63.19 -26.82
CA PRO A 3 -14.91 -61.78 -26.45
C PRO A 3 -14.46 -60.93 -27.65
N ARG A 4 -15.21 -59.87 -27.94
CA ARG A 4 -14.87 -58.86 -28.95
C ARG A 4 -13.62 -58.09 -28.53
N GLN A 5 -12.56 -58.20 -29.33
CA GLN A 5 -11.38 -57.34 -29.23
C GLN A 5 -11.76 -55.91 -29.67
N ALA A 6 -11.62 -54.94 -28.77
CA ALA A 6 -11.77 -53.53 -29.08
C ALA A 6 -10.46 -53.02 -29.71
N GLY A 7 -10.54 -52.60 -30.98
CA GLY A 7 -9.40 -52.12 -31.74
C GLY A 7 -8.84 -50.77 -31.24
N PRO A 8 -7.54 -50.51 -31.40
CA PRO A 8 -6.82 -49.34 -30.87
C PRO A 8 -7.19 -47.98 -31.51
N GLY A 9 -8.17 -47.93 -32.42
CA GLY A 9 -8.54 -46.72 -33.16
C GLY A 9 -9.37 -45.68 -32.37
N ASN A 10 -10.04 -46.07 -31.29
CA ASN A 10 -10.97 -45.18 -30.59
C ASN A 10 -10.34 -44.34 -29.48
N ALA A 11 -9.14 -44.67 -29.00
CA ALA A 11 -8.48 -43.92 -27.93
C ALA A 11 -7.99 -42.54 -28.40
N ALA A 12 -7.50 -42.44 -29.64
CA ALA A 12 -6.99 -41.19 -30.20
C ALA A 12 -8.11 -40.17 -30.51
N ALA A 13 -9.30 -40.65 -30.91
CA ALA A 13 -10.46 -39.80 -31.15
C ALA A 13 -11.04 -39.23 -29.84
N MET A 14 -11.00 -40.01 -28.75
CA MET A 14 -11.44 -39.55 -27.44
C MET A 14 -10.49 -38.50 -26.85
N LEU A 15 -9.18 -38.65 -27.05
CA LEU A 15 -8.17 -37.65 -26.63
C LEU A 15 -8.30 -36.31 -27.36
N LYS A 16 -8.60 -36.31 -28.67
CA LYS A 16 -8.86 -35.07 -29.42
C LYS A 16 -10.12 -34.34 -28.94
N THR A 17 -11.15 -35.09 -28.56
CA THR A 17 -12.41 -34.50 -28.07
C THR A 17 -12.26 -33.90 -26.67
N VAL A 18 -11.42 -34.50 -25.81
CA VAL A 18 -11.12 -33.93 -24.48
C VAL A 18 -10.21 -32.69 -24.58
N LEU A 19 -9.25 -32.67 -25.51
CA LEU A 19 -8.36 -31.51 -25.69
C LEU A 19 -9.07 -30.31 -26.35
N SER A 20 -10.06 -30.55 -27.21
CA SER A 20 -10.82 -29.46 -27.85
C SER A 20 -11.79 -28.74 -26.91
N ARG A 21 -12.14 -29.32 -25.74
CA ARG A 21 -13.07 -28.73 -24.78
C ARG A 21 -12.39 -27.85 -23.72
N ARG A 22 -11.06 -27.79 -23.70
CA ARG A 22 -10.27 -27.00 -22.73
C ARG A 22 -9.98 -25.57 -23.19
N GLY A 23 -10.39 -25.19 -24.40
CA GLY A 23 -10.19 -23.85 -24.98
C GLY A 23 -11.31 -22.83 -24.72
N SER A 24 -12.33 -23.17 -23.93
CA SER A 24 -13.46 -22.26 -23.63
C SER A 24 -13.75 -22.16 -22.13
N GLN A 25 -12.72 -22.13 -21.29
CA GLN A 25 -12.90 -21.68 -19.91
C GLN A 25 -12.72 -20.17 -19.83
N GLU A 26 -13.89 -19.52 -19.74
CA GLU A 26 -14.19 -18.46 -18.80
C GLU A 26 -13.27 -17.23 -18.84
N SER A 27 -13.77 -16.22 -19.55
CA SER A 27 -13.57 -14.82 -19.22
C SER A 27 -14.05 -14.59 -17.77
N LEU A 28 -13.18 -14.90 -16.81
CA LEU A 28 -13.35 -14.54 -15.42
C LEU A 28 -13.13 -13.03 -15.34
N ALA A 29 -14.18 -12.32 -14.94
CA ALA A 29 -14.08 -10.93 -14.53
C ALA A 29 -12.95 -10.77 -13.49
N PRO A 30 -12.21 -9.64 -13.48
CA PRO A 30 -11.16 -9.38 -12.52
C PRO A 30 -11.77 -9.40 -11.11
N LEU A 31 -11.57 -10.49 -10.39
CA LEU A 31 -11.92 -10.63 -9.00
C LEU A 31 -10.96 -9.78 -8.18
N ASP A 32 -11.53 -8.95 -7.32
CA ASP A 32 -10.87 -8.09 -6.34
C ASP A 32 -9.59 -8.71 -5.77
N GLU A 33 -8.51 -7.92 -5.84
CA GLU A 33 -7.15 -8.23 -5.39
C GLU A 33 -7.08 -8.64 -3.89
N HIS A 34 -8.12 -8.33 -3.11
CA HIS A 34 -8.26 -8.79 -1.73
C HIS A 34 -8.60 -10.28 -1.59
N GLY A 35 -9.11 -10.94 -2.63
CA GLY A 35 -9.33 -12.40 -2.66
C GLY A 35 -8.05 -13.21 -2.94
N ALA A 36 -7.04 -12.61 -3.58
CA ALA A 36 -5.83 -13.31 -4.01
C ALA A 36 -4.97 -13.79 -2.82
N LYS A 37 -4.93 -13.03 -1.72
CA LYS A 37 -4.16 -13.40 -0.52
C LYS A 37 -4.77 -14.59 0.22
N THR A 38 -6.10 -14.69 0.27
CA THR A 38 -6.79 -15.80 0.95
C THR A 38 -6.74 -17.09 0.13
N GLY A 39 -6.82 -16.96 -1.21
CA GLY A 39 -6.68 -18.09 -2.13
C GLY A 39 -5.32 -18.78 -1.98
N HIS A 40 -4.23 -18.00 -1.94
CA HIS A 40 -2.87 -18.53 -1.83
C HIS A 40 -2.65 -19.39 -0.55
N PHE A 41 -3.32 -19.06 0.56
CA PHE A 41 -3.21 -19.83 1.80
C PHE A 41 -3.90 -21.20 1.68
N ILE A 42 -5.10 -21.25 1.08
CA ILE A 42 -5.85 -22.50 0.90
C ILE A 42 -5.12 -23.46 -0.05
N THR A 43 -4.55 -22.94 -1.15
CA THR A 43 -3.77 -23.77 -2.08
C THR A 43 -2.54 -24.37 -1.42
N ARG A 44 -1.86 -23.61 -0.55
CA ARG A 44 -0.68 -24.09 0.20
C ARG A 44 -1.06 -25.21 1.17
N MET A 45 -2.19 -25.06 1.85
CA MET A 45 -2.69 -26.08 2.79
C MET A 45 -3.09 -27.38 2.07
N GLN A 46 -3.70 -27.26 0.89
CA GLN A 46 -4.15 -28.41 0.09
C GLN A 46 -2.96 -29.21 -0.48
N MET A 47 -1.88 -28.55 -0.89
CA MET A 47 -0.64 -29.23 -1.30
C MET A 47 0.03 -29.98 -0.14
N SER A 48 0.04 -29.40 1.06
CA SER A 48 0.57 -30.08 2.25
C SER A 48 -0.25 -31.31 2.64
N PHE A 49 -1.58 -31.25 2.51
CA PHE A 49 -2.45 -32.37 2.86
C PHE A 49 -2.38 -33.53 1.85
N ASN A 50 -2.30 -33.24 0.55
CA ASN A 50 -2.11 -34.27 -0.48
C ASN A 50 -0.74 -34.97 -0.35
N ARG A 51 0.31 -34.25 0.05
CA ARG A 51 1.64 -34.81 0.31
C ARG A 51 1.66 -35.74 1.53
N LEU A 52 0.74 -35.54 2.49
CA LEU A 52 0.60 -36.35 3.69
C LEU A 52 -0.22 -37.62 3.46
N ILE A 53 -1.27 -37.57 2.62
CA ILE A 53 -2.14 -38.72 2.34
C ILE A 53 -1.55 -39.67 1.29
N PHE A 54 -0.92 -39.14 0.24
CA PHE A 54 -0.22 -39.95 -0.75
C PHE A 54 1.24 -40.08 -0.36
N GLY A 55 1.48 -40.98 0.61
CA GLY A 55 2.80 -41.28 1.16
C GLY A 55 3.87 -41.44 0.07
N SER A 56 5.07 -40.95 0.41
CA SER A 56 6.30 -40.98 -0.37
C SER A 56 6.64 -42.38 -0.88
N ALA A 57 6.03 -42.78 -2.00
CA ALA A 57 6.57 -43.83 -2.84
C ALA A 57 7.96 -43.37 -3.26
N ASN A 58 8.97 -44.23 -3.07
CA ASN A 58 10.40 -44.00 -3.35
C ASN A 58 10.65 -43.39 -4.74
N ARG A 59 10.42 -42.08 -4.89
CA ARG A 59 11.00 -41.29 -5.97
C ARG A 59 12.47 -41.18 -5.65
N SER A 60 13.29 -41.42 -6.66
CA SER A 60 14.73 -41.22 -6.50
C SER A 60 14.97 -39.78 -6.09
N LEU A 61 15.94 -39.55 -5.21
CA LEU A 61 16.31 -38.22 -4.72
C LEU A 61 16.65 -37.24 -5.86
N GLU A 62 16.96 -37.77 -7.05
CA GLU A 62 17.17 -36.99 -8.27
C GLU A 62 15.86 -36.45 -8.86
N GLU A 63 14.77 -37.23 -8.87
CA GLU A 63 13.47 -36.76 -9.36
C GLU A 63 12.90 -35.63 -8.50
N GLU A 64 13.08 -35.67 -7.17
CA GLU A 64 12.65 -34.59 -6.27
C GLU A 64 13.41 -33.29 -6.57
N ARG A 65 14.73 -33.37 -6.82
CA ARG A 65 15.54 -32.19 -7.17
C ARG A 65 15.15 -31.58 -8.52
N VAL A 66 14.80 -32.42 -9.51
CA VAL A 66 14.34 -31.92 -10.81
C VAL A 66 12.98 -31.25 -10.70
N GLU A 67 12.07 -31.79 -9.88
CA GLU A 67 10.75 -31.21 -9.65
C GLU A 67 10.83 -29.88 -8.88
N ASP A 68 11.67 -29.81 -7.83
CA ASP A 68 11.94 -28.56 -7.10
C ASP A 68 12.58 -27.50 -8.01
N MET A 69 13.54 -27.88 -8.86
CA MET A 69 14.16 -26.94 -9.79
C MET A 69 13.17 -26.47 -10.86
N ALA A 70 12.28 -27.33 -11.34
CA ALA A 70 11.21 -26.95 -12.27
C ALA A 70 10.16 -26.04 -11.60
N ALA A 71 9.87 -26.24 -10.31
CA ALA A 71 8.98 -25.37 -9.54
C ALA A 71 9.59 -23.98 -9.37
N ILE A 72 10.88 -23.89 -9.03
CA ILE A 72 11.62 -22.63 -8.95
C ILE A 72 11.57 -21.92 -10.32
N ILE A 73 11.90 -22.60 -11.42
CA ILE A 73 11.89 -22.02 -12.76
C ILE A 73 10.49 -21.52 -13.16
N ARG A 74 9.41 -22.26 -12.85
CA ARG A 74 8.03 -21.78 -13.10
C ARG A 74 7.70 -20.54 -12.28
N THR A 75 8.13 -20.50 -11.02
CA THR A 75 7.88 -19.37 -10.12
C THR A 75 8.57 -18.11 -10.64
N TYR A 76 9.80 -18.21 -11.14
CA TYR A 76 10.52 -17.08 -11.73
C TYR A 76 10.06 -16.70 -13.15
N ARG A 77 9.65 -17.68 -13.96
CA ARG A 77 9.15 -17.41 -15.33
C ARG A 77 7.76 -16.77 -15.34
N GLY A 78 6.91 -17.08 -14.34
CA GLY A 78 5.62 -16.41 -14.16
C GLY A 78 5.73 -14.99 -13.59
N MET A 79 6.81 -14.67 -12.85
CA MET A 79 7.07 -13.30 -12.40
C MET A 79 7.56 -12.39 -13.54
N ALA A 80 8.29 -12.92 -14.51
CA ALA A 80 8.85 -12.13 -15.61
C ALA A 80 7.78 -11.49 -16.52
N ASP A 81 6.57 -12.05 -16.60
CA ASP A 81 5.47 -11.51 -17.41
C ASP A 81 4.51 -10.60 -16.61
N ILE A 82 4.66 -10.50 -15.28
CA ILE A 82 3.82 -9.62 -14.43
C ILE A 82 4.40 -8.21 -14.32
N ASP A 83 5.70 -8.04 -14.60
CA ASP A 83 6.39 -6.76 -14.40
C ASP A 83 6.36 -5.81 -15.62
N THR A 84 5.56 -6.10 -16.66
CA THR A 84 5.36 -5.19 -17.81
C THR A 84 3.94 -4.62 -17.88
N GLU A 85 3.19 -4.60 -16.77
CA GLU A 85 2.24 -3.52 -16.58
C GLU A 85 3.06 -2.27 -16.24
N GLU A 86 3.00 -1.25 -17.09
CA GLU A 86 3.68 0.03 -16.91
C GLU A 86 3.51 0.49 -15.46
N ALA A 87 4.55 0.31 -14.64
CA ALA A 87 4.52 0.71 -13.25
C ALA A 87 4.06 2.18 -13.24
N PRO A 88 2.88 2.48 -12.65
CA PRO A 88 2.28 3.79 -12.76
C PRO A 88 3.34 4.79 -12.33
N ALA A 89 3.66 5.74 -13.22
CA ALA A 89 4.78 6.65 -13.05
C ALA A 89 4.78 7.20 -11.62
N SER A 90 5.74 6.74 -10.81
CA SER A 90 5.79 7.07 -9.39
C SER A 90 5.87 8.59 -9.28
N TYR A 91 4.80 9.21 -8.75
CA TYR A 91 4.78 10.65 -8.61
C TYR A 91 5.88 11.06 -7.63
N PHE A 92 6.62 12.12 -7.96
CA PHE A 92 7.70 12.63 -7.11
C PHE A 92 7.26 12.88 -5.65
N VAL A 93 5.99 13.26 -5.45
CA VAL A 93 5.37 13.51 -4.14
C VAL A 93 5.24 12.27 -3.25
N ASP A 94 5.38 11.08 -3.82
CA ASP A 94 5.36 9.80 -3.09
C ASP A 94 6.77 9.28 -2.80
N GLY A 95 7.80 9.98 -3.29
CA GLY A 95 9.19 9.63 -3.06
C GLY A 95 9.57 9.64 -1.58
N LEU A 96 10.42 8.71 -1.18
CA LEU A 96 10.97 8.63 0.19
C LEU A 96 11.64 9.93 0.62
N VAL A 97 12.39 10.56 -0.29
CA VAL A 97 13.08 11.83 -0.03
C VAL A 97 12.09 12.94 0.31
N PHE A 98 11.00 13.08 -0.47
CA PHE A 98 9.96 14.07 -0.22
C PHE A 98 9.31 13.86 1.16
N ASN A 99 8.90 12.62 1.45
CA ASN A 99 8.31 12.27 2.73
C ASN A 99 9.27 12.53 3.91
N LEU A 100 10.56 12.24 3.75
CA LEU A 100 11.58 12.51 4.77
C LEU A 100 11.80 14.01 4.99
N THR A 101 11.82 14.81 3.92
CA THR A 101 11.93 16.26 4.01
C THR A 101 10.74 16.85 4.77
N MET A 102 9.51 16.43 4.46
CA MET A 102 8.32 16.90 5.18
C MET A 102 8.35 16.49 6.65
N ALA A 103 8.82 15.27 6.97
CA ALA A 103 8.99 14.81 8.34
C ALA A 103 9.97 15.71 9.12
N LEU A 104 11.09 16.08 8.49
CA LEU A 104 12.09 16.97 9.10
C LEU A 104 11.51 18.36 9.39
N PHE A 105 10.69 18.92 8.49
CA PHE A 105 10.00 20.19 8.73
C PHE A 105 9.06 20.13 9.93
N VAL A 106 8.30 19.04 10.09
CA VAL A 106 7.40 18.85 11.24
C VAL A 106 8.20 18.76 12.54
N ILE A 107 9.32 18.01 12.55
CA ILE A 107 10.19 17.90 13.72
C ILE A 107 10.80 19.26 14.07
N ALA A 108 11.32 19.99 13.08
CA ALA A 108 11.87 21.32 13.28
C ALA A 108 10.84 22.28 13.89
N ASN A 109 9.60 22.26 13.39
CA ASN A 109 8.51 23.05 13.94
C ASN A 109 8.17 22.64 15.39
N ALA A 110 8.19 21.35 15.72
CA ALA A 110 7.99 20.88 17.09
C ALA A 110 9.09 21.39 18.05
N VAL A 111 10.35 21.40 17.60
CA VAL A 111 11.47 21.97 18.38
C VAL A 111 11.28 23.46 18.64
N VAL A 112 10.85 24.23 17.63
CA VAL A 112 10.56 25.66 17.80
C VAL A 112 9.51 25.90 18.88
N ILE A 113 8.43 25.10 18.89
CA ILE A 113 7.36 25.20 19.89
C ILE A 113 7.86 24.80 21.28
N CYS A 114 8.72 23.79 21.38
CA CYS A 114 9.35 23.45 22.67
C CYS A 114 10.17 24.63 23.21
N ILE A 115 10.93 25.31 22.36
CA ILE A 115 11.71 26.50 22.74
C ILE A 115 10.79 27.66 23.13
N GLU A 116 9.73 27.91 22.38
CA GLU A 116 8.73 28.94 22.70
C GLU A 116 8.12 28.68 24.08
N VAL A 117 7.70 27.45 24.36
CA VAL A 117 7.11 27.07 25.66
C VAL A 117 8.08 27.26 26.81
N ASP A 118 9.38 27.01 26.61
CA ASP A 118 10.41 27.18 27.63
C ASP A 118 10.79 28.65 27.87
N THR A 119 10.75 29.48 26.82
CA THR A 119 11.15 30.89 26.88
C THR A 119 10.02 31.87 27.19
N THR A 120 8.76 31.44 27.06
CA THR A 120 7.60 32.31 27.29
C THR A 120 7.37 32.55 28.78
N ASP A 121 7.65 33.78 29.24
CA ASP A 121 7.21 34.27 30.55
C ASP A 121 5.68 34.41 30.60
N VAL A 122 5.04 33.85 31.62
CA VAL A 122 3.57 33.92 31.84
C VAL A 122 3.04 35.37 31.88
N ASN A 123 3.89 36.32 32.24
CA ASN A 123 3.52 37.73 32.39
C ASN A 123 3.70 38.58 31.13
N LYS A 124 4.30 38.04 30.06
CA LYS A 124 4.54 38.79 28.82
C LYS A 124 3.58 38.33 27.72
N PRO A 125 3.01 39.25 26.93
CA PRO A 125 2.22 38.88 25.78
C PRO A 125 3.09 38.12 24.77
N PRO A 126 2.53 37.15 24.02
CA PRO A 126 3.27 36.40 23.02
C PRO A 126 3.82 37.35 21.95
N GLU A 127 5.10 37.19 21.64
CA GLU A 127 5.79 38.03 20.68
C GLU A 127 5.49 37.55 19.25
N TRP A 128 5.18 38.49 18.35
CA TRP A 128 4.70 38.20 16.99
C TRP A 128 5.66 37.38 16.13
N TYR A 129 6.96 37.38 16.45
CA TYR A 129 7.95 36.66 15.66
C TYR A 129 7.86 35.13 15.83
N TRP A 130 7.28 34.63 16.93
CA TRP A 130 7.01 33.19 17.11
C TRP A 130 5.92 32.68 16.16
N LEU A 131 5.03 33.56 15.70
CA LEU A 131 3.96 33.21 14.76
C LEU A 131 4.48 32.91 13.35
N ILE A 132 5.60 33.51 12.96
CA ILE A 132 6.17 33.36 11.61
C ILE A 132 6.60 31.92 11.29
N PRO A 133 7.47 31.27 12.09
CA PRO A 133 7.89 29.89 11.81
C PRO A 133 6.71 28.92 11.84
N GLU A 134 5.74 29.14 12.73
CA GLU A 134 4.52 28.34 12.78
C GLU A 134 3.69 28.47 11.50
N GLY A 135 3.50 29.70 11.02
CA GLY A 135 2.80 29.98 9.77
C GLY A 135 3.48 29.36 8.56
N ILE A 136 4.82 29.42 8.50
CA ILE A 136 5.61 28.77 7.43
C ILE A 136 5.41 27.26 7.47
N ALA A 137 5.51 26.64 8.65
CA ALA A 137 5.33 25.19 8.78
C ALA A 137 3.91 24.75 8.39
N ALA A 138 2.88 25.51 8.79
CA ALA A 138 1.50 25.27 8.40
C ALA A 138 1.31 25.39 6.88
N PHE A 139 1.90 26.41 6.27
CA PHE A 139 1.83 26.63 4.82
C PHE A 139 2.52 25.50 4.04
N VAL A 140 3.71 25.05 4.48
CA VAL A 140 4.43 23.93 3.87
C VAL A 140 3.62 22.63 3.95
N PHE A 141 3.00 22.35 5.10
CA PHE A 141 2.11 21.19 5.26
C PHE A 141 0.87 21.26 4.36
N LEU A 142 0.25 22.43 4.27
CA LEU A 142 -0.88 22.64 3.36
C LEU A 142 -0.45 22.43 1.90
N ALA A 143 0.68 22.99 1.50
CA ALA A 143 1.22 22.85 0.15
C ALA A 143 1.49 21.38 -0.20
N GLU A 144 2.00 20.56 0.72
CA GLU A 144 2.13 19.11 0.52
C GLU A 144 0.78 18.45 0.20
N VAL A 145 -0.24 18.72 1.01
CA VAL A 145 -1.56 18.09 0.82
C VAL A 145 -2.20 18.53 -0.49
N LEU A 146 -2.06 19.81 -0.84
CA LEU A 146 -2.54 20.33 -2.13
C LEU A 146 -1.80 19.71 -3.30
N LEU A 147 -0.47 19.57 -3.23
CA LEU A 147 0.32 18.92 -4.29
C LEU A 147 -0.12 17.46 -4.49
N LYS A 148 -0.33 16.71 -3.40
CA LYS A 148 -0.83 15.33 -3.47
C LYS A 148 -2.22 15.25 -4.07
N MET A 149 -3.12 16.17 -3.70
CA MET A 149 -4.46 16.28 -4.27
C MET A 149 -4.43 16.63 -5.76
N CYS A 150 -3.53 17.51 -6.19
CA CYS A 150 -3.35 17.86 -7.59
C CYS A 150 -2.82 16.70 -8.43
N CYS A 151 -1.88 15.89 -7.91
CA CYS A 151 -1.31 14.75 -8.62
C CYS A 151 -2.29 13.57 -8.73
N HIS A 152 -2.99 13.23 -7.64
CA HIS A 152 -3.85 12.03 -7.59
C HIS A 152 -5.32 12.31 -7.93
N GLY A 153 -5.73 13.59 -7.92
CA GLY A 153 -7.10 14.02 -8.15
C GLY A 153 -8.03 13.80 -6.96
N TRP A 154 -9.26 14.31 -7.08
CA TRP A 154 -10.27 14.28 -6.02
C TRP A 154 -10.75 12.86 -5.68
N ARG A 155 -10.76 11.95 -6.65
CA ARG A 155 -11.26 10.58 -6.45
C ARG A 155 -10.42 9.81 -5.44
N TRP A 156 -9.11 10.03 -5.43
CA TRP A 156 -8.17 9.38 -4.52
C TRP A 156 -8.48 9.65 -3.04
N MET A 157 -8.98 10.86 -2.72
CA MET A 157 -9.35 11.22 -1.35
C MET A 157 -10.51 10.39 -0.78
N PHE A 158 -11.39 9.90 -1.64
CA PHE A 158 -12.56 9.12 -1.23
C PHE A 158 -12.34 7.61 -1.29
N THR A 159 -11.24 7.16 -1.89
CA THR A 159 -10.91 5.73 -1.97
C THR A 159 -10.43 5.17 -0.63
N ASP A 160 -9.72 5.98 0.17
CA ASP A 160 -9.16 5.57 1.44
C ASP A 160 -9.51 6.55 2.56
N ALA A 161 -10.08 6.03 3.66
CA ALA A 161 -10.40 6.79 4.85
C ALA A 161 -9.15 7.45 5.47
N TRP A 162 -7.97 6.86 5.27
CA TRP A 162 -6.72 7.42 5.74
C TRP A 162 -6.38 8.73 5.02
N HIS A 163 -6.50 8.76 3.69
CA HIS A 163 -6.26 9.97 2.90
C HIS A 163 -7.27 11.07 3.22
N PHE A 164 -8.53 10.70 3.42
CA PHE A 164 -9.57 11.62 3.86
C PHE A 164 -9.24 12.26 5.23
N THR A 165 -8.78 11.45 6.19
CA THR A 165 -8.39 11.93 7.52
C THR A 165 -7.23 12.94 7.44
N MET A 166 -6.22 12.68 6.60
CA MET A 166 -5.10 13.60 6.41
C MET A 166 -5.54 14.94 5.82
N PHE A 167 -6.46 14.91 4.86
CA PHE A 167 -7.06 16.13 4.32
C PHE A 167 -7.83 16.90 5.39
N LEU A 168 -8.63 16.21 6.21
CA LEU A 168 -9.37 16.82 7.31
C LEU A 168 -8.42 17.50 8.31
N ILE A 169 -7.34 16.82 8.68
CA ILE A 169 -6.30 17.39 9.57
C ILE A 169 -5.69 18.64 8.94
N ALA A 170 -5.35 18.62 7.65
CA ALA A 170 -4.81 19.78 6.96
C ALA A 170 -5.80 20.95 6.89
N LEU A 171 -7.09 20.64 6.68
CA LEU A 171 -8.16 21.63 6.72
C LEU A 171 -8.33 22.23 8.12
N CYS A 172 -8.30 21.42 9.18
CA CYS A 172 -8.33 21.91 10.55
C CYS A 172 -7.15 22.84 10.84
N VAL A 173 -5.92 22.47 10.43
CA VAL A 173 -4.74 23.32 10.59
C VAL A 173 -4.88 24.63 9.82
N LEU A 174 -5.44 24.59 8.61
CA LEU A 174 -5.68 25.79 7.80
C LEU A 174 -6.71 26.71 8.47
N VAL A 175 -7.84 26.15 8.92
CA VAL A 175 -8.88 26.89 9.65
C VAL A 175 -8.29 27.48 10.92
N ASP A 176 -7.48 26.71 11.65
CA ASP A 176 -6.87 27.18 12.88
C ASP A 176 -5.93 28.36 12.62
N ALA A 177 -5.07 28.26 11.60
CA ALA A 177 -4.16 29.34 11.23
C ALA A 177 -4.91 30.59 10.72
N ALA A 178 -5.95 30.41 9.90
CA ALA A 178 -6.69 31.50 9.28
C ALA A 178 -7.61 32.23 10.28
N VAL A 179 -8.26 31.50 11.19
CA VAL A 179 -9.25 32.04 12.13
C VAL A 179 -8.61 32.44 13.45
N PHE A 180 -7.73 31.62 14.03
CA PHE A 180 -7.14 31.91 15.34
C PHE A 180 -5.95 32.87 15.27
N GLY A 181 -5.30 32.99 14.12
CA GLY A 181 -4.22 33.96 13.90
C GLY A 181 -4.64 35.40 14.25
N PRO A 182 -5.74 35.92 13.67
CA PRO A 182 -6.27 37.25 14.01
C PRO A 182 -6.78 37.38 15.45
N LEU A 183 -7.32 36.30 16.02
CA LEU A 183 -7.95 36.30 17.36
C LEU A 183 -6.93 36.25 18.51
N LYS A 184 -5.64 36.00 18.23
CA LYS A 184 -4.57 35.88 19.24
C LYS A 184 -4.88 34.86 20.34
N ILE A 185 -5.65 33.81 20.03
CA ILE A 185 -5.97 32.73 20.97
C ILE A 185 -4.85 31.68 20.88
N THR A 186 -3.86 31.80 21.76
CA THR A 186 -2.63 30.97 21.77
C THR A 186 -2.89 29.49 22.08
N LEU A 187 -4.04 29.13 22.66
CA LEU A 187 -4.32 27.75 23.04
C LEU A 187 -4.56 26.82 21.84
N CYS A 188 -5.23 27.32 20.80
CA CYS A 188 -5.62 26.53 19.62
C CYS A 188 -4.43 26.24 18.69
N LEU A 189 -3.47 27.16 18.59
CA LEU A 189 -2.24 26.98 17.81
C LEU A 189 -1.42 25.77 18.29
N LYS A 190 -1.37 25.55 19.62
CA LYS A 190 -0.73 24.37 20.20
C LYS A 190 -1.40 23.07 19.79
N ALA A 191 -2.73 23.05 19.70
CA ALA A 191 -3.48 21.88 19.23
C ALA A 191 -3.21 21.61 17.74
N ALA A 192 -3.13 22.65 16.91
CA ALA A 192 -2.77 22.53 15.50
C ALA A 192 -1.36 21.91 15.32
N SER A 193 -0.41 22.25 16.19
CA SER A 193 0.90 21.61 16.18
C SER A 193 0.85 20.11 16.53
N LEU A 194 0.08 19.73 17.55
CA LEU A 194 -0.09 18.32 17.91
C LEU A 194 -0.73 17.50 16.78
N LEU A 195 -1.69 18.10 16.06
CA LEU A 195 -2.29 17.51 14.86
C LEU A 195 -1.25 17.23 13.76
N ARG A 196 -0.20 18.06 13.63
CA ARG A 196 0.90 17.80 12.68
C ARG A 196 1.75 16.59 13.09
N VAL A 197 1.92 16.35 14.39
CA VAL A 197 2.62 15.16 14.89
C VAL A 197 1.85 13.88 14.57
N LEU A 198 0.51 13.92 14.58
CA LEU A 198 -0.30 12.80 14.08
C LEU A 198 -0.01 12.50 12.60
N GLY A 199 0.33 13.53 11.81
CA GLY A 199 0.82 13.37 10.44
C GLY A 199 2.09 12.51 10.33
N LEU A 200 2.97 12.50 11.33
CA LEU A 200 4.16 11.63 11.36
C LEU A 200 3.80 10.15 11.55
N VAL A 201 2.66 9.86 12.19
CA VAL A 201 2.16 8.47 12.35
C VAL A 201 1.89 7.85 10.97
N ARG A 202 1.57 8.65 9.95
CA ARG A 202 1.45 8.18 8.56
C ARG A 202 2.72 7.53 8.03
N LEU A 203 3.90 8.07 8.37
CA LEU A 203 5.18 7.51 7.90
C LEU A 203 5.37 6.08 8.40
N ARG A 204 4.93 5.81 9.63
CA ARG A 204 4.93 4.45 10.18
C ARG A 204 3.99 3.53 9.42
N HIS A 205 2.80 4.01 9.05
CA HIS A 205 1.83 3.20 8.30
C HIS A 205 2.32 2.91 6.89
N SER A 206 2.88 3.90 6.19
CA SER A 206 3.37 3.76 4.81
C SER A 206 4.59 2.85 4.68
N PHE A 207 5.27 2.51 5.79
CA PHE A 207 6.43 1.62 5.83
C PHE A 207 6.07 0.15 6.08
N ARG A 208 4.78 -0.17 6.28
CA ARG A 208 4.26 -1.52 6.44
C ARG A 208 3.62 -2.01 5.15
#